data_AF-A0A0F9HQ89-F1
#
_entry.id   AF-A0A0F9HQ89-F1
#
_cell.length_a   1.000
_cell.length_b   1.000
_cell.length_c   1.000
_cell.angle_alpha   90.00
_cell.angle_beta   90.00
_cell.angle_gamma   90.00
#
_symmetry.space_group_name_H-M   'P 1'
#
loop_
_entity.id
_entity.type
_entity.pdbx_description
1 polymer ?
#
loop_
_entity_poly.entity_id
_entity_poly.type
_entity_poly.pdbx_seq_one_letter_code
_entity_poly.pdbx_strand_id
1 'polypeptide(L)'
;MISVTVNGKPREMEGPLNVTAFLETLDINARQVAVAIGGEVVPRGDWPRVTIDEGDTVEVVRAVGGGADTITKKEPLAMDALILLLVFAAGLAAATQVLVNGAMGEERGVPEALLVSATVTYGSVVLFMLGRFALVGDLNLNTQVKPLLYLLPLAIIALLAFLGIMRGLEWYYFLGGLAGALIVWTVAFAGPRVGIATTSAALTAGAMLGAILFDHLALIGQAKDPIDAVKITGALLIVGGVFLVRGL
;
A
#
# COMPACT_ATOMS: atom_id res chain seq x y z
N MET A 1 -4.28 45.25 0.73
CA MET A 1 -3.98 43.97 0.06
C MET A 1 -2.52 43.98 -0.34
N ILE A 2 -1.80 42.91 -0.04
CA ILE A 2 -0.40 42.71 -0.47
C ILE A 2 -0.37 41.66 -1.58
N SER A 3 0.58 41.80 -2.51
CA SER A 3 0.79 40.83 -3.58
C SER A 3 1.98 39.92 -3.24
N VAL A 4 1.78 38.61 -3.30
CA VAL A 4 2.81 37.59 -3.02
C VAL A 4 2.84 36.56 -4.14
N THR A 5 3.94 35.85 -4.30
CA THR A 5 4.04 34.73 -5.25
C THR A 5 4.02 33.41 -4.49
N VAL A 6 2.97 32.60 -4.67
CA VAL A 6 2.81 31.32 -3.98
C VAL A 6 2.98 30.18 -4.97
N ASN A 7 4.01 29.35 -4.80
CA ASN A 7 4.34 28.24 -5.72
C ASN A 7 4.37 28.70 -7.20
N GLY A 8 4.97 29.87 -7.46
CA GLY A 8 5.09 30.46 -8.80
C GLY A 8 3.82 31.15 -9.33
N LYS A 9 2.72 31.20 -8.56
CA LYS A 9 1.49 31.90 -8.95
C LYS A 9 1.29 33.18 -8.12
N PRO A 10 1.07 34.35 -8.74
CA PRO A 10 0.77 35.56 -8.01
C PRO A 10 -0.57 35.41 -7.27
N ARG A 11 -0.62 35.91 -6.05
CA ARG A 11 -1.79 35.85 -5.16
C ARG A 11 -1.89 37.11 -4.32
N GLU A 12 -3.10 37.63 -4.19
CA GLU A 12 -3.38 38.75 -3.30
C GLU A 12 -3.78 38.25 -1.91
N MET A 13 -3.31 38.94 -0.88
CA MET A 13 -3.64 38.69 0.52
C MET A 13 -4.17 39.97 1.17
N GLU A 14 -5.06 39.84 2.15
CA GLU A 14 -5.71 41.01 2.78
C GLU A 14 -4.72 41.91 3.54
N GLY A 15 -3.61 41.35 4.02
CA GLY A 15 -2.48 42.04 4.64
C GLY A 15 -1.36 41.07 5.01
N PRO A 16 -0.30 41.53 5.70
CA PRO A 16 0.76 40.66 6.20
C PRO A 16 0.18 39.61 7.15
N LEU A 17 0.46 38.33 6.87
CA LEU A 17 0.05 37.20 7.70
C LEU A 17 1.26 36.39 8.09
N ASN A 18 1.26 35.84 9.31
CA ASN A 18 2.26 34.84 9.67
C ASN A 18 2.02 33.55 8.89
N VAL A 19 3.07 32.73 8.77
CA VAL A 19 3.02 31.47 8.01
C VAL A 19 1.89 30.54 8.48
N THR A 20 1.61 30.51 9.79
CA THR A 20 0.51 29.68 10.34
C THR A 20 -0.86 30.14 9.82
N ALA A 21 -1.16 31.43 9.96
CA ALA A 21 -2.42 32.02 9.50
C ALA A 21 -2.57 31.93 7.98
N PHE A 22 -1.46 32.11 7.25
CA PHE A 22 -1.46 31.92 5.80
C PHE A 22 -1.84 30.49 5.40
N LEU A 23 -1.26 29.46 6.03
CA LEU A 23 -1.62 28.07 5.75
C LEU A 23 -3.09 27.76 6.07
N GLU A 24 -3.66 28.38 7.12
CA GLU A 24 -5.07 28.25 7.46
C GLU A 24 -5.99 28.83 6.38
N THR A 25 -5.63 29.98 5.78
CA THR A 25 -6.41 30.56 4.65
C THR A 25 -6.40 29.68 3.40
N LEU A 26 -5.42 28.79 3.29
CA LEU A 26 -5.29 27.83 2.20
C LEU A 26 -5.97 26.48 2.46
N ASP A 27 -6.54 26.28 3.66
CA ASP A 27 -7.03 24.98 4.14
C ASP A 27 -5.96 23.87 4.05
N ILE A 28 -4.69 24.24 4.26
CA ILE A 28 -3.56 23.30 4.19
C ILE A 28 -3.21 22.81 5.60
N ASN A 29 -3.18 21.50 5.76
CA ASN A 29 -2.73 20.89 7.01
C ASN A 29 -1.22 21.11 7.20
N ALA A 30 -0.87 21.97 8.15
CA ALA A 30 0.50 22.27 8.55
C ALA A 30 1.36 21.02 8.79
N ARG A 31 0.80 19.89 9.24
CA ARG A 31 1.55 18.63 9.51
C ARG A 31 2.16 17.98 8.29
N GLN A 32 1.74 18.33 7.08
CA GLN A 32 2.14 17.64 5.86
C GLN A 32 3.01 18.48 4.91
N VAL A 33 3.32 19.71 5.30
CA VAL A 33 4.01 20.67 4.42
C VAL A 33 5.25 21.26 5.08
N ALA A 34 6.16 21.71 4.23
CA ALA A 34 7.24 22.63 4.57
C ALA A 34 7.01 23.94 3.79
N VAL A 35 7.41 25.05 4.40
CA VAL A 35 7.26 26.39 3.83
C VAL A 35 8.64 27.02 3.69
N ALA A 36 8.94 27.57 2.51
CA ALA A 36 10.11 28.39 2.26
C ALA A 36 9.71 29.79 1.82
N ILE A 37 10.42 30.81 2.28
CA ILE A 37 10.21 32.22 1.90
C ILE A 37 11.51 32.73 1.27
N GLY A 38 11.44 33.26 0.05
CA GLY A 38 12.62 33.74 -0.68
C GLY A 38 13.66 32.64 -0.96
N GLY A 39 13.25 31.37 -0.96
CA GLY A 39 14.13 30.22 -1.12
C GLY A 39 14.74 29.66 0.17
N GLU A 40 14.48 30.26 1.33
CA GLU A 40 14.95 29.77 2.63
C GLU A 40 13.83 29.03 3.38
N VAL A 41 14.11 27.79 3.82
CA VAL A 41 13.14 26.96 4.54
C VAL A 41 12.92 27.52 5.94
N VAL A 42 11.68 27.91 6.25
CA VAL A 42 11.33 28.46 7.57
C VAL A 42 11.11 27.31 8.56
N PRO A 43 11.90 27.22 9.66
CA PRO A 43 11.69 26.20 10.67
C PRO A 43 10.29 26.27 11.27
N ARG A 44 9.70 25.10 11.51
CA ARG A 44 8.31 24.99 11.96
C ARG A 44 8.00 25.70 13.27
N GLY A 45 8.98 25.81 14.16
CA GLY A 45 8.86 26.55 15.42
C GLY A 45 8.69 28.06 15.22
N ASP A 46 9.15 28.59 14.08
CA ASP A 46 9.17 30.02 13.80
C ASP A 46 7.97 30.48 12.96
N TRP A 47 7.13 29.57 12.49
CA TRP A 47 5.93 29.89 11.68
C TRP A 47 4.94 30.86 12.34
N PRO A 48 4.76 30.87 13.67
CA PRO A 48 3.92 31.88 14.32
C PRO A 48 4.56 33.28 14.37
N ARG A 49 5.87 33.37 14.15
CA ARG A 49 6.66 34.60 14.30
C ARG A 49 7.07 35.23 12.96
N VAL A 50 7.25 34.40 11.94
CA VAL A 50 7.63 34.86 10.60
C VAL A 50 6.40 35.32 9.83
N THR A 51 6.43 36.57 9.41
CA THR A 51 5.39 37.21 8.61
C THR A 51 5.73 37.10 7.13
N ILE A 52 4.71 36.96 6.29
CA ILE A 52 4.80 37.04 4.83
C ILE A 52 4.41 38.46 4.45
N ASP A 53 5.33 39.18 3.82
CA ASP A 53 5.21 40.58 3.45
C ASP A 53 5.00 40.74 1.93
N GLU A 54 4.73 41.97 1.50
CA GLU A 54 4.49 42.28 0.09
C GLU A 54 5.74 41.99 -0.76
N GLY A 55 5.54 41.29 -1.88
CA GLY A 55 6.59 40.89 -2.80
C GLY A 55 7.27 39.56 -2.45
N ASP A 56 6.93 38.94 -1.32
CA ASP A 56 7.52 37.67 -0.93
C ASP A 56 7.17 36.53 -1.89
N THR A 57 8.14 35.63 -2.06
CA THR A 57 7.94 34.36 -2.78
C THR A 57 7.85 33.23 -1.76
N VAL A 58 6.67 32.63 -1.65
CA VAL A 58 6.34 31.57 -0.71
C VAL A 58 6.21 30.25 -1.46
N GLU A 59 7.06 29.29 -1.11
CA GLU A 59 6.97 27.92 -1.61
C GLU A 59 6.39 27.02 -0.52
N VAL A 60 5.27 26.36 -0.82
CA VAL A 60 4.62 25.39 0.05
C VAL A 60 4.74 24.03 -0.61
N VAL A 61 5.65 23.21 -0.11
CA VAL A 61 5.92 21.86 -0.62
C VAL A 61 5.39 20.81 0.34
N ARG A 62 4.82 19.74 -0.21
CA ARG A 62 4.47 18.56 0.60
C ARG A 62 5.72 17.77 0.88
N ALA A 63 5.93 17.40 2.15
CA ALA A 63 6.97 16.45 2.49
C ALA A 63 6.57 15.07 1.92
N VAL A 64 7.06 14.74 0.72
CA VAL A 64 7.02 13.37 0.21
C VAL A 64 8.16 12.63 0.89
N GLY A 65 7.83 11.61 1.70
CA GLY A 65 8.79 10.80 2.45
C GLY A 65 9.65 9.91 1.54
N GLY A 66 10.47 10.54 0.69
CA GLY A 66 11.42 9.89 -0.20
C GLY A 66 12.84 10.22 0.21
N GLY A 67 13.38 9.42 1.14
CA GLY A 67 14.82 9.21 1.31
C GLY A 67 15.69 10.46 1.53
N ALA A 68 15.80 10.93 2.76
CA ALA A 68 17.00 11.61 3.23
C ALA A 68 17.16 11.32 4.72
N ASP A 69 18.30 10.71 5.05
CA ASP A 69 18.79 10.30 6.36
C ASP A 69 18.04 10.89 7.56
N THR A 70 17.01 10.18 8.00
CA THR A 70 16.59 10.30 9.40
C THR A 70 17.41 9.28 10.16
N ILE A 71 18.28 9.78 11.04
CA ILE A 71 18.87 9.02 12.15
C ILE A 71 17.69 8.52 12.99
N THR A 72 17.07 7.45 12.51
CA THR A 72 16.05 6.69 13.21
C THR A 72 16.83 5.73 14.09
N LYS A 73 16.55 5.81 15.38
CA LYS A 73 16.94 4.81 16.38
C LYS A 73 16.67 3.45 15.75
N LYS A 74 17.72 2.75 15.30
CA LYS A 74 17.64 1.51 14.51
C LYS A 74 16.69 0.60 15.28
N GLU A 75 15.46 0.40 14.77
CA GLU A 75 14.63 -0.68 15.29
C GLU A 75 15.49 -1.95 15.25
N PRO A 76 15.42 -2.83 16.26
CA PRO A 76 16.32 -3.97 16.32
C PRO A 76 16.24 -4.70 14.98
N LEU A 77 17.39 -4.96 14.34
CA LEU A 77 17.53 -5.55 12.99
C LEU A 77 16.57 -6.74 12.73
N ALA A 78 16.17 -7.42 13.81
CA ALA A 78 15.19 -8.49 13.85
C ALA A 78 13.76 -8.09 13.42
N MET A 79 13.26 -6.90 13.78
CA MET A 79 11.91 -6.45 13.41
C MET A 79 11.80 -6.24 11.90
N ASP A 80 12.78 -5.56 11.29
CA ASP A 80 12.82 -5.41 9.84
C ASP A 80 12.91 -6.75 9.11
N ALA A 81 13.75 -7.67 9.62
CA ALA A 81 13.87 -9.01 9.06
C ALA A 81 12.54 -9.78 9.16
N LEU A 82 11.82 -9.64 10.29
CA LEU A 82 10.50 -10.22 10.47
C LEU A 82 9.48 -9.63 9.49
N ILE A 83 9.47 -8.31 9.31
CA ILE A 83 8.56 -7.65 8.34
C ILE A 83 8.87 -8.13 6.93
N LEU A 84 10.14 -8.25 6.55
CA LEU A 84 10.51 -8.80 5.24
C LEU A 84 10.10 -10.25 5.07
N LEU A 85 10.22 -11.07 6.11
CA LEU A 85 9.75 -12.45 6.08
C LEU A 85 8.22 -12.52 5.91
N LEU A 86 7.47 -11.62 6.55
CA LEU A 86 6.03 -11.48 6.33
C LEU A 86 5.70 -11.05 4.89
N VAL A 87 6.42 -10.08 4.33
CA VAL A 87 6.27 -9.65 2.93
C VAL A 87 6.57 -10.79 1.97
N PHE A 88 7.63 -11.54 2.23
CA PHE A 88 7.98 -12.71 1.44
C PHE A 88 6.89 -13.79 1.51
N ALA A 89 6.36 -14.06 2.70
CA ALA A 89 5.23 -14.99 2.89
C ALA A 89 3.96 -14.51 2.18
N ALA A 90 3.69 -13.20 2.18
CA ALA A 90 2.61 -12.62 1.37
C ALA A 90 2.87 -12.81 -0.14
N GLY A 91 4.13 -12.80 -0.57
CA GLY A 91 4.52 -13.16 -1.93
C GLY A 91 4.15 -14.61 -2.26
N LEU A 92 4.45 -15.56 -1.36
CA LEU A 92 4.01 -16.96 -1.54
C LEU A 92 2.48 -17.06 -1.63
N ALA A 93 1.74 -16.29 -0.82
CA ALA A 93 0.29 -16.22 -0.93
C ALA A 93 -0.15 -15.69 -2.30
N ALA A 94 0.56 -14.73 -2.90
CA ALA A 94 0.29 -14.28 -4.27
C ALA A 94 0.42 -15.41 -5.29
N ALA A 95 1.42 -16.28 -5.16
CA ALA A 95 1.52 -17.48 -5.99
C ALA A 95 0.31 -18.41 -5.79
N THR A 96 -0.15 -18.57 -4.55
CA THR A 96 -1.36 -19.39 -4.24
C THR A 96 -2.60 -18.78 -4.89
N GLN A 97 -2.74 -17.46 -4.86
CA GLN A 97 -3.83 -16.75 -5.53
C GLN A 97 -3.81 -16.97 -7.03
N VAL A 98 -2.64 -16.90 -7.68
CA VAL A 98 -2.49 -17.17 -9.11
C VAL A 98 -2.89 -18.61 -9.43
N LEU A 99 -2.38 -19.57 -8.66
CA LEU A 99 -2.67 -20.99 -8.84
C LEU A 99 -4.18 -21.28 -8.71
N VAL A 100 -4.80 -20.83 -7.62
CA VAL A 100 -6.21 -21.09 -7.32
C VAL A 100 -7.12 -20.39 -8.33
N ASN A 101 -6.84 -19.13 -8.66
CA ASN A 101 -7.64 -18.39 -9.63
C ASN A 101 -7.48 -18.96 -11.05
N GLY A 102 -6.28 -19.45 -11.40
CA GLY A 102 -6.02 -20.12 -12.66
C GLY A 102 -6.83 -21.41 -12.79
N ALA A 103 -6.75 -22.29 -11.79
CA ALA A 103 -7.52 -23.53 -11.75
C ALA A 103 -9.04 -23.28 -11.78
N MET A 104 -9.52 -22.31 -11.00
CA MET A 104 -10.94 -21.94 -11.01
C MET A 104 -11.36 -21.37 -12.37
N GLY A 105 -10.50 -20.58 -13.01
CA GLY A 105 -10.75 -20.02 -14.33
C GLY A 105 -10.91 -21.10 -15.41
N GLU A 106 -10.20 -22.23 -15.26
CA GLU A 106 -10.30 -23.39 -16.15
C GLU A 106 -11.57 -24.22 -15.88
N GLU A 107 -11.91 -24.47 -14.61
CA GLU A 107 -13.05 -25.31 -14.25
C GLU A 107 -14.41 -24.60 -14.36
N ARG A 108 -14.45 -23.32 -13.94
CA ARG A 108 -15.69 -22.53 -13.74
C ARG A 108 -15.79 -21.32 -14.67
N GLY A 109 -14.71 -20.98 -15.36
CA GLY A 109 -14.62 -19.80 -16.21
C GLY A 109 -14.06 -18.57 -15.47
N VAL A 110 -13.39 -17.73 -16.23
CA VAL A 110 -12.69 -16.52 -15.74
C VAL A 110 -13.61 -15.55 -14.97
N PRO A 111 -14.86 -15.27 -15.38
CA PRO A 111 -15.73 -14.35 -14.64
C PRO A 111 -16.07 -14.84 -13.23
N GLU A 112 -16.31 -16.14 -13.04
CA GLU A 112 -16.62 -16.70 -11.73
C GLU A 112 -15.40 -16.65 -10.81
N ALA A 113 -14.21 -16.97 -11.33
CA ALA A 113 -12.95 -16.89 -10.58
C ALA A 113 -12.66 -15.45 -10.11
N LEU A 114 -12.87 -14.46 -10.98
CA LEU A 114 -12.70 -13.05 -10.63
C LEU A 114 -13.69 -12.61 -9.54
N LEU A 115 -14.97 -12.99 -9.68
CA LEU A 115 -16.02 -12.63 -8.72
C LEU A 115 -15.75 -13.23 -7.34
N VAL A 116 -15.37 -14.52 -7.27
CA VAL A 116 -15.05 -15.17 -5.99
C VAL A 116 -13.82 -14.53 -5.35
N SER A 117 -12.72 -14.37 -6.10
CA SER A 117 -11.48 -13.79 -5.58
C SER A 117 -11.70 -12.35 -5.10
N ALA A 118 -12.40 -11.51 -5.86
CA ALA A 118 -12.67 -10.13 -5.49
C ALA A 118 -13.57 -10.03 -4.27
N THR A 119 -14.64 -10.83 -4.23
CA THR A 119 -15.61 -10.80 -3.11
C THR A 119 -14.95 -11.25 -1.80
N VAL A 120 -14.18 -12.34 -1.83
CA VAL A 120 -13.49 -12.84 -0.63
C VAL A 120 -12.41 -11.86 -0.18
N THR A 121 -11.64 -11.29 -1.10
CA THR A 121 -10.60 -10.28 -0.77
C THR A 121 -11.23 -9.08 -0.08
N TYR A 122 -12.23 -8.47 -0.72
CA TYR A 122 -12.86 -7.25 -0.22
C TYR A 122 -13.67 -7.51 1.06
N GLY A 123 -14.42 -8.61 1.09
CA GLY A 123 -15.20 -9.03 2.25
C GLY A 123 -14.33 -9.25 3.48
N SER A 124 -13.14 -9.84 3.32
CA SER A 124 -12.18 -10.03 4.41
C SER A 124 -11.68 -8.70 4.99
N VAL A 125 -11.38 -7.73 4.13
CA VAL A 125 -10.97 -6.37 4.55
C VAL A 125 -12.09 -5.67 5.31
N VAL A 126 -13.33 -5.74 4.79
CA VAL A 126 -14.51 -5.15 5.46
C VAL A 126 -14.75 -5.81 6.81
N LEU A 127 -14.70 -7.14 6.88
CA LEU A 127 -14.89 -7.89 8.13
C LEU A 127 -13.84 -7.51 9.18
N PHE A 128 -12.58 -7.37 8.79
CA PHE A 128 -11.51 -6.89 9.67
C PHE A 128 -11.81 -5.49 10.21
N MET A 129 -12.27 -4.58 9.35
CA MET A 129 -12.63 -3.21 9.77
C MET A 129 -13.79 -3.19 10.75
N LEU A 130 -14.84 -3.99 10.49
CA LEU A 130 -15.99 -4.12 11.40
C LEU A 130 -15.58 -4.75 12.74
N GLY A 131 -14.72 -5.76 12.72
CA GLY A 131 -14.18 -6.37 13.94
C GLY A 131 -13.36 -5.38 14.77
N ARG A 132 -12.50 -4.59 14.13
CA ARG A 132 -11.77 -3.50 14.79
C ARG A 132 -12.73 -2.49 15.42
N PHE A 133 -13.78 -2.10 14.69
CA PHE A 133 -14.80 -1.18 15.22
C PHE A 133 -15.48 -1.75 16.46
N ALA A 134 -15.91 -3.01 16.42
CA ALA A 134 -16.56 -3.68 17.55
C ALA A 134 -15.65 -3.75 18.79
N LEU A 135 -14.33 -3.90 18.59
CA LEU A 135 -13.35 -3.98 19.68
C LEU A 135 -12.95 -2.62 20.25
N VAL A 136 -12.77 -1.61 19.40
CA VAL A 136 -12.18 -0.31 19.76
C VAL A 136 -13.26 0.78 19.97
N GLY A 137 -14.47 0.58 19.46
CA GLY A 137 -15.60 1.50 19.61
C GLY A 137 -15.52 2.77 18.75
N ASP A 138 -14.47 2.93 17.93
CA ASP A 138 -14.27 4.11 17.08
C ASP A 138 -14.18 3.72 15.59
N LEU A 139 -15.22 4.07 14.84
CA LEU A 139 -15.24 4.01 13.38
C LEU A 139 -14.74 5.37 12.89
N ASN A 140 -13.42 5.58 12.96
CA ASN A 140 -12.84 6.82 12.46
C ASN A 140 -12.84 6.82 10.93
N LEU A 141 -14.02 7.10 10.36
CA LEU A 141 -14.29 7.17 8.92
C LEU A 141 -13.61 8.39 8.27
N ASN A 142 -13.03 9.30 9.05
CA ASN A 142 -12.25 10.42 8.51
C ASN A 142 -10.79 10.06 8.22
N THR A 143 -10.44 8.77 8.27
CA THR A 143 -9.14 8.23 7.85
C THR A 143 -9.12 7.91 6.35
N GLN A 144 -7.97 7.47 5.82
CA GLN A 144 -7.79 7.05 4.41
C GLN A 144 -8.76 5.96 3.91
N VAL A 145 -9.63 5.41 4.78
CA VAL A 145 -10.61 4.37 4.46
C VAL A 145 -11.98 4.91 4.00
N LYS A 146 -12.22 6.22 4.10
CA LYS A 146 -13.44 6.90 3.59
C LYS A 146 -13.84 6.47 2.16
N PRO A 147 -12.88 6.29 1.22
CA PRO A 147 -13.20 5.82 -0.13
C PRO A 147 -13.80 4.41 -0.20
N LEU A 148 -13.52 3.53 0.78
CA LEU A 148 -14.13 2.19 0.82
C LEU A 148 -15.65 2.24 1.04
N LEU A 149 -16.18 3.31 1.65
CA LEU A 149 -17.62 3.50 1.78
C LEU A 149 -18.31 3.71 0.42
N TYR A 150 -17.63 4.36 -0.54
CA TYR A 150 -18.18 4.52 -1.89
C TYR A 150 -18.19 3.21 -2.68
N LEU A 151 -17.42 2.22 -2.25
CA LEU A 151 -17.40 0.88 -2.83
C LEU A 151 -18.45 -0.06 -2.18
N LEU A 152 -19.18 0.38 -1.16
CA LEU A 152 -20.19 -0.44 -0.48
C LEU A 152 -21.29 -0.97 -1.41
N PRO A 153 -21.84 -0.18 -2.36
CA PRO A 153 -22.82 -0.70 -3.32
C PRO A 153 -22.23 -1.79 -4.22
N LEU A 154 -21.00 -1.60 -4.69
CA LEU A 154 -20.29 -2.59 -5.50
C LEU A 154 -20.01 -3.87 -4.69
N ALA A 155 -19.66 -3.72 -3.41
CA ALA A 155 -19.45 -4.85 -2.50
C ALA A 155 -20.74 -5.65 -2.24
N ILE A 156 -21.88 -4.98 -2.11
CA ILE A 156 -23.18 -5.63 -1.97
C ILE A 156 -23.54 -6.37 -3.26
N ILE A 157 -23.34 -5.76 -4.43
CA ILE A 157 -23.57 -6.41 -5.73
C ILE A 157 -22.67 -7.65 -5.87
N ALA A 158 -21.38 -7.52 -5.54
CA ALA A 158 -20.43 -8.62 -5.55
C ALA A 158 -20.84 -9.74 -4.59
N LEU A 159 -21.29 -9.41 -3.37
CA LEU A 159 -21.77 -10.38 -2.39
C LEU A 159 -23.03 -11.12 -2.86
N LEU A 160 -23.98 -10.42 -3.48
CA LEU A 160 -25.19 -11.04 -4.03
C LEU A 160 -24.87 -11.96 -5.22
N ALA A 161 -24.01 -11.53 -6.13
CA ALA A 161 -23.51 -12.36 -7.23
C ALA A 161 -22.78 -13.60 -6.70
N PHE A 162 -21.94 -13.42 -5.68
CA PHE A 162 -21.23 -14.48 -5.01
C PHE A 162 -22.17 -15.52 -4.39
N LEU A 163 -23.20 -15.11 -3.65
CA LEU A 163 -24.20 -16.03 -3.07
C LEU A 163 -24.89 -16.90 -4.13
N GLY A 164 -25.04 -16.40 -5.36
CA GLY A 164 -25.58 -17.17 -6.49
C GLY A 164 -24.61 -18.22 -7.03
N ILE A 165 -23.31 -17.93 -7.03
CA ILE A 165 -22.26 -18.76 -7.65
C ILE A 165 -21.66 -19.75 -6.63
N MET A 166 -21.68 -19.43 -5.33
CA MET A 166 -21.13 -20.20 -4.22
C MET A 166 -21.57 -21.66 -4.13
N ARG A 167 -22.68 -22.02 -4.80
CA ARG A 167 -23.20 -23.38 -4.80
C ARG A 167 -22.30 -24.29 -5.62
N GLY A 168 -21.74 -25.29 -4.96
CA GLY A 168 -20.87 -26.29 -5.57
C GLY A 168 -19.42 -25.85 -5.69
N LEU A 169 -19.02 -24.69 -5.15
CA LEU A 169 -17.61 -24.31 -5.07
C LEU A 169 -16.88 -25.15 -4.03
N GLU A 170 -15.71 -25.66 -4.39
CA GLU A 170 -14.81 -26.28 -3.43
C GLU A 170 -14.18 -25.24 -2.50
N TRP A 171 -13.96 -25.62 -1.25
CA TRP A 171 -13.53 -24.69 -0.20
C TRP A 171 -12.15 -24.07 -0.47
N TYR A 172 -11.26 -24.77 -1.19
CA TYR A 172 -9.91 -24.28 -1.45
C TYR A 172 -9.91 -23.09 -2.42
N TYR A 173 -10.98 -22.88 -3.20
CA TYR A 173 -11.10 -21.71 -4.07
C TYR A 173 -11.15 -20.39 -3.30
N PHE A 174 -11.56 -20.42 -2.03
CA PHE A 174 -11.53 -19.24 -1.17
C PHE A 174 -10.11 -18.83 -0.76
N LEU A 175 -9.14 -19.74 -0.86
CA LEU A 175 -7.74 -19.44 -0.51
C LEU A 175 -7.16 -18.35 -1.42
N GLY A 176 -7.60 -18.27 -2.68
CA GLY A 176 -7.13 -17.22 -3.61
C GLY A 176 -7.53 -15.83 -3.15
N GLY A 177 -8.79 -15.63 -2.74
CA GLY A 177 -9.23 -14.35 -2.21
C GLY A 177 -8.67 -14.01 -0.83
N LEU A 178 -8.48 -15.01 0.04
CA LEU A 178 -7.83 -14.81 1.35
C LEU A 178 -6.35 -14.41 1.19
N ALA A 179 -5.65 -15.03 0.25
CA ALA A 179 -4.29 -14.64 -0.12
C ALA A 179 -4.24 -13.19 -0.62
N GLY A 180 -5.22 -12.77 -1.43
CA GLY A 180 -5.38 -11.37 -1.86
C GLY A 180 -5.48 -10.40 -0.70
N ALA A 181 -6.31 -10.73 0.31
CA ALA A 181 -6.44 -9.92 1.51
C ALA A 181 -5.12 -9.81 2.31
N LEU A 182 -4.39 -10.93 2.43
CA LEU A 182 -3.09 -10.96 3.11
C LEU A 182 -2.07 -10.05 2.42
N ILE A 183 -2.02 -10.05 1.09
CA ILE A 183 -1.11 -9.22 0.30
C ILE A 183 -1.40 -7.73 0.53
N VAL A 184 -2.68 -7.34 0.40
CA VAL A 184 -3.10 -5.94 0.58
C VAL A 184 -2.72 -5.44 1.97
N TRP A 185 -2.98 -6.24 3.01
CA TRP A 185 -2.66 -5.88 4.39
C TRP A 185 -1.15 -5.76 4.61
N THR A 186 -0.38 -6.73 4.11
CA THR A 186 1.07 -6.79 4.29
C THR A 186 1.76 -5.63 3.59
N VAL A 187 1.38 -5.31 2.34
CA VAL A 187 1.96 -4.19 1.59
C VAL A 187 1.61 -2.84 2.23
N ALA A 188 0.36 -2.66 2.65
CA ALA A 188 -0.07 -1.44 3.34
C ALA A 188 0.69 -1.19 4.65
N PHE A 189 1.05 -2.26 5.35
CA PHE A 189 1.81 -2.20 6.60
C PHE A 189 3.33 -2.08 6.38
N ALA A 190 3.91 -2.86 5.47
CA ALA A 190 5.35 -2.97 5.29
C ALA A 190 5.94 -1.83 4.46
N GLY A 191 5.20 -1.33 3.46
CA GLY A 191 5.67 -0.29 2.54
C GLY A 191 6.21 0.97 3.24
N PRO A 192 5.49 1.55 4.21
CA PRO A 192 5.96 2.72 4.97
C PRO A 192 7.12 2.43 5.93
N ARG A 193 7.37 1.16 6.29
CA ARG A 193 8.37 0.77 7.30
C ARG A 193 9.70 0.37 6.70
N VAL A 194 9.68 -0.47 5.66
CA VAL A 194 10.88 -1.05 5.04
C VAL A 194 11.18 -0.43 3.67
N GLY A 195 10.30 0.43 3.19
CA GLY A 195 10.40 1.12 1.90
C GLY A 195 9.65 0.37 0.78
N ILE A 196 9.10 1.15 -0.16
CA ILE A 196 8.29 0.62 -1.27
C ILE A 196 9.10 -0.29 -2.18
N ALA A 197 10.33 0.10 -2.54
CA ALA A 197 11.19 -0.70 -3.42
C ALA A 197 11.52 -2.07 -2.81
N THR A 198 11.97 -2.09 -1.55
CA THR A 198 12.29 -3.33 -0.83
C THR A 198 11.07 -4.22 -0.65
N THR A 199 9.91 -3.62 -0.32
CA THR A 199 8.65 -4.35 -0.14
C THR A 199 8.23 -5.01 -1.44
N SER A 200 8.22 -4.29 -2.56
CA SER A 200 7.88 -4.85 -3.87
C SER A 200 8.87 -5.94 -4.29
N ALA A 201 10.17 -5.74 -4.08
CA ALA A 201 11.17 -6.75 -4.41
C ALA A 201 10.97 -8.05 -3.61
N ALA A 202 10.80 -7.95 -2.28
CA ALA A 202 10.57 -9.10 -1.43
C ALA A 202 9.25 -9.83 -1.75
N LEU A 203 8.20 -9.07 -2.09
CA LEU A 203 6.91 -9.62 -2.50
C LEU A 203 7.04 -10.42 -3.81
N THR A 204 7.69 -9.83 -4.82
CA THR A 204 7.95 -10.51 -6.10
C THR A 204 8.82 -11.74 -5.91
N ALA A 205 9.83 -11.68 -5.03
CA ALA A 205 10.66 -12.84 -4.70
C ALA A 205 9.85 -14.00 -4.14
N GLY A 206 8.99 -13.73 -3.16
CA GLY A 206 8.08 -14.73 -2.60
C GLY A 206 7.15 -15.31 -3.67
N ALA A 207 6.56 -14.46 -4.51
CA ALA A 207 5.63 -14.90 -5.55
C ALA A 207 6.31 -15.80 -6.61
N MET A 208 7.50 -15.43 -7.07
CA MET A 208 8.22 -16.23 -8.07
C MET A 208 8.70 -17.56 -7.51
N LEU A 209 9.22 -17.58 -6.28
CA LEU A 209 9.64 -18.83 -5.63
C LEU A 209 8.45 -19.73 -5.34
N GLY A 210 7.32 -19.16 -4.93
CA GLY A 210 6.07 -19.89 -4.76
C GLY A 210 5.58 -20.52 -6.07
N ALA A 211 5.60 -19.76 -7.17
CA ALA A 211 5.20 -20.26 -8.48
C ALA A 211 6.07 -21.45 -8.92
N ILE A 212 7.40 -21.31 -8.87
CA ILE A 212 8.34 -22.39 -9.21
C ILE A 212 8.09 -23.63 -8.36
N LEU A 213 7.83 -23.45 -7.05
CA LEU A 213 7.52 -24.55 -6.14
C LEU A 213 6.22 -25.26 -6.53
N PHE A 214 5.17 -24.50 -6.85
CA PHE A 214 3.86 -25.06 -7.18
C PHE A 214 3.85 -25.78 -8.54
N ASP A 215 4.53 -25.21 -9.54
CA ASP A 215 4.74 -25.85 -10.86
C ASP A 215 5.48 -27.19 -10.71
N HIS A 216 6.45 -27.24 -9.80
CA HIS A 216 7.20 -28.47 -9.51
C HIS A 216 6.38 -29.54 -8.79
N LEU A 217 5.55 -29.11 -7.84
CA LEU A 217 4.68 -29.98 -7.06
C LEU A 217 3.43 -30.42 -7.85
N ALA A 218 3.15 -29.81 -9.00
CA ALA A 218 1.94 -30.06 -9.81
C ALA A 218 0.65 -29.91 -8.99
N LEU A 219 0.61 -28.91 -8.10
CA LEU A 219 -0.56 -28.67 -7.27
C LEU A 219 -1.73 -28.26 -8.18
N ILE A 220 -2.89 -28.91 -8.01
CA ILE A 220 -4.11 -28.68 -8.79
C ILE A 220 -4.03 -29.10 -10.27
N GLY A 221 -3.55 -30.33 -10.53
CA GLY A 221 -3.72 -30.99 -11.83
C GLY A 221 -2.91 -30.42 -12.99
N GLN A 222 -2.00 -29.48 -12.71
CA GLN A 222 -1.11 -28.92 -13.72
C GLN A 222 -0.04 -29.93 -14.18
N ALA A 223 0.47 -29.73 -15.40
CA ALA A 223 1.58 -30.53 -15.90
C ALA A 223 2.82 -30.29 -15.03
N LYS A 224 3.41 -31.37 -14.52
CA LYS A 224 4.60 -31.29 -13.67
C LYS A 224 5.76 -30.66 -14.44
N ASP A 225 6.23 -29.51 -13.99
CA ASP A 225 7.39 -28.84 -14.57
C ASP A 225 8.62 -28.99 -13.65
N PRO A 226 9.63 -29.79 -14.03
CA PRO A 226 10.79 -30.03 -13.17
C PRO A 226 11.58 -28.74 -12.88
N ILE A 227 12.17 -28.67 -11.69
CA ILE A 227 13.12 -27.61 -11.35
C ILE A 227 14.42 -27.90 -12.10
N ASP A 228 14.84 -26.97 -12.96
CA ASP A 228 16.11 -27.02 -13.68
C ASP A 228 17.12 -26.02 -13.10
N ALA A 229 18.36 -26.09 -13.59
CA ALA A 229 19.45 -25.22 -13.15
C ALA A 229 19.18 -23.73 -13.48
N VAL A 230 18.39 -23.45 -14.53
CA VAL A 230 18.05 -22.08 -14.95
C VAL A 230 17.10 -21.44 -13.94
N LYS A 231 16.05 -22.15 -13.53
CA LYS A 231 15.10 -21.70 -12.50
C LYS A 231 15.77 -21.49 -11.15
N ILE A 232 16.69 -22.38 -10.75
CA ILE A 232 17.49 -22.20 -9.52
C ILE A 232 18.35 -20.94 -9.61
N THR A 233 19.01 -20.71 -10.75
CA THR A 233 19.83 -19.50 -10.95
C THR A 233 18.97 -18.24 -10.91
N GLY A 234 17.81 -18.24 -11.58
CA GLY A 234 16.85 -17.14 -11.53
C GLY A 234 16.34 -16.87 -10.11
N ALA A 235 15.99 -17.91 -9.36
CA ALA A 235 15.59 -17.83 -7.95
C ALA A 235 16.67 -17.15 -7.08
N LEU A 236 17.93 -17.56 -7.23
CA LEU A 236 19.06 -16.96 -6.49
C LEU A 236 19.26 -15.48 -6.87
N LEU A 237 19.14 -15.14 -8.16
CA LEU A 237 19.24 -13.75 -8.63
C LEU A 237 18.13 -12.86 -8.07
N ILE A 238 16.90 -13.38 -7.99
CA ILE A 238 15.78 -12.64 -7.42
C ILE A 238 16.01 -12.38 -5.93
N VAL A 239 16.40 -13.39 -5.16
CA VAL A 239 16.73 -13.24 -3.73
C VAL A 239 17.88 -12.24 -3.54
N GLY A 240 18.96 -12.38 -4.31
CA GLY A 240 20.09 -11.43 -4.30
C GLY A 240 19.65 -10.00 -4.67
N GLY A 241 18.75 -9.86 -5.65
CA GLY A 241 18.15 -8.59 -6.03
C GLY A 241 17.41 -7.89 -4.89
N VAL A 242 16.71 -8.63 -4.02
CA VAL A 242 16.06 -8.06 -2.82
C VAL A 242 17.09 -7.44 -1.88
N PHE A 243 18.21 -8.13 -1.64
CA PHE A 243 19.30 -7.60 -0.79
C PHE A 243 19.94 -6.35 -1.38
N LEU A 244 20.21 -6.35 -2.70
CA LEU A 244 20.77 -5.22 -3.42
C LEU A 244 19.85 -4.00 -3.40
N VAL A 245 18.54 -4.19 -3.63
CA VAL A 245 17.54 -3.10 -3.57
C VAL A 245 17.47 -2.48 -2.17
N ARG A 246 17.66 -3.30 -1.12
CA ARG A 246 17.70 -2.81 0.25
C ARG A 246 18.97 -2.02 0.57
N GLY A 247 20.04 -2.19 -0.21
CA GLY A 247 21.36 -1.61 0.07
C GLY A 247 22.10 -2.34 1.20
N LEU A 248 21.92 -3.66 1.31
CA LEU A 248 22.69 -4.55 2.19
C LEU A 248 23.96 -5.08 1.52
#